data_AF-A0A1G8ZQ34-F1
#
_entry.id   AF-A0A1G8ZQ34-F1
#
_cell.length_a   1.000
_cell.length_b   1.000
_cell.length_c   1.000
_cell.angle_alpha   90.00
_cell.angle_beta   90.00
_cell.angle_gamma   90.00
#
_symmetry.space_group_name_H-M   'P 1'
#
loop_
_entity.id
_entity.type
_entity.pdbx_description
1 polymer ?
#
loop_
_entity_poly.entity_id
_entity_poly.type
_entity_poly.pdbx_seq_one_letter_code
_entity_poly.pdbx_strand_id
1 'polypeptide(L)'
;MPLKTNMKYKLVLLVLLPLIVGCYVEGLMRLGMTRNNQVYFQLASLLHVPWIYGGGMAIWFFVGRAFGNLNMNATKSFILGNIAWSILISLYIWQLLLDITSRNAFLVNTAHYYALGFLGSGIRIITLFTNDIQVSIALIIAYFLMLVVFSLGFYSALKSKSSESNLSS
;
A
#
# COMPACT_ATOMS: atom_id res chain seq x y z
N MET A 1 24.19 22.03 8.17
CA MET A 1 22.84 22.13 7.59
C MET A 1 22.44 20.77 6.98
N PRO A 2 21.82 19.81 7.72
CA PRO A 2 21.36 18.54 7.11
C PRO A 2 19.93 18.08 7.47
N LEU A 3 19.17 18.80 8.32
CA LEU A 3 17.90 18.29 8.87
C LEU A 3 16.73 18.22 7.88
N LYS A 4 16.65 19.13 6.90
CA LYS A 4 15.48 19.23 5.99
C LYS A 4 15.42 18.11 4.94
N THR A 5 16.57 17.59 4.52
CA THR A 5 16.67 16.54 3.49
C THR A 5 16.19 15.18 4.02
N ASN A 6 16.46 14.92 5.31
CA ASN A 6 16.11 13.68 5.98
C ASN A 6 14.58 13.47 6.07
N MET A 7 13.82 14.55 6.29
CA MET A 7 12.35 14.54 6.31
C MET A 7 11.74 14.15 4.96
N LYS A 8 12.27 14.67 3.85
CA LYS A 8 11.76 14.35 2.50
C LYS A 8 11.99 12.87 2.17
N TYR A 9 13.19 12.37 2.45
CA TYR A 9 13.52 10.96 2.24
C TYR A 9 12.61 10.03 3.05
N LYS A 10 12.36 10.37 4.32
CA LYS A 10 11.45 9.61 5.19
C LYS A 10 10.02 9.53 4.62
N LEU A 11 9.49 10.62 4.07
CA LEU A 11 8.16 10.64 3.45
C LEU A 11 8.10 9.79 2.18
N VAL A 12 9.13 9.86 1.33
CA VAL A 12 9.23 9.00 0.14
C VAL A 12 9.27 7.52 0.54
N LEU A 13 10.07 7.20 1.56
CA LEU A 13 10.19 5.83 2.04
C LEU A 13 8.88 5.30 2.65
N LEU A 14 8.12 6.15 3.35
CA LEU A 14 6.80 5.79 3.87
C LEU A 14 5.81 5.44 2.76
N VAL A 15 5.79 6.21 1.68
CA VAL A 15 4.90 5.96 0.53
C VAL A 15 5.32 4.71 -0.25
N LEU A 16 6.63 4.43 -0.33
CA LEU A 16 7.15 3.24 -1.01
C LEU A 16 7.17 1.97 -0.14
N LEU A 17 6.93 2.09 1.17
CA LEU A 17 7.01 0.98 2.10
C LEU A 17 6.15 -0.23 1.70
N PRO A 18 4.89 -0.08 1.22
CA PRO A 18 4.12 -1.22 0.78
C PRO A 18 4.76 -1.98 -0.39
N LEU A 19 5.38 -1.25 -1.33
CA LEU A 19 6.11 -1.88 -2.43
C LEU A 19 7.32 -2.64 -1.92
N ILE A 20 8.09 -2.03 -1.02
CA ILE A 20 9.30 -2.64 -0.45
C ILE A 20 8.94 -3.96 0.25
N VAL A 21 7.93 -3.95 1.12
CA VAL A 21 7.50 -5.16 1.83
C VAL A 21 6.97 -6.22 0.86
N GLY A 22 6.15 -5.82 -0.11
CA GLY A 22 5.64 -6.75 -1.13
C GLY A 22 6.77 -7.41 -1.94
N CYS A 23 7.79 -6.65 -2.35
CA CYS A 23 8.96 -7.17 -3.03
C CYS A 23 9.76 -8.16 -2.17
N TYR A 24 9.91 -7.90 -0.86
CA TYR A 24 10.58 -8.84 0.04
C TYR A 24 9.80 -10.14 0.21
N VAL A 25 8.48 -10.06 0.41
CA VAL A 25 7.62 -11.25 0.51
C VAL A 25 7.76 -12.10 -0.74
N GLU A 26 7.56 -11.50 -1.90
CA GLU A 26 7.67 -12.22 -3.18
C GLU A 26 9.08 -12.81 -3.36
N GLY A 27 10.12 -12.01 -3.10
CA GLY A 27 11.50 -12.45 -3.24
C GLY A 27 11.79 -13.71 -2.41
N LEU A 28 11.31 -13.74 -1.17
CA LEU A 28 11.42 -14.91 -0.29
C LEU A 28 10.60 -16.10 -0.82
N MET A 29 9.37 -15.89 -1.27
CA MET A 29 8.54 -16.96 -1.86
C MET A 29 9.21 -17.56 -3.09
N ARG A 30 9.74 -16.72 -3.99
CA ARG A 30 10.43 -17.15 -5.21
C ARG A 30 11.73 -17.90 -4.90
N LEU A 31 12.50 -17.44 -3.91
CA LEU A 31 13.69 -18.16 -3.45
C LEU A 31 13.34 -19.52 -2.84
N GLY A 32 12.24 -19.61 -2.08
CA GLY A 32 11.71 -20.86 -1.56
C GLY A 32 11.35 -21.85 -2.67
N MET A 33 10.63 -21.38 -3.70
CA MET A 33 10.24 -22.19 -4.86
C MET A 33 11.44 -22.66 -5.67
N THR A 34 12.33 -21.74 -6.05
CA THR A 34 13.48 -22.05 -6.93
C THR A 34 14.53 -22.92 -6.27
N ARG A 35 14.72 -22.79 -4.95
CA ARG A 35 15.70 -23.59 -4.19
C ARG A 35 15.07 -24.77 -3.45
N ASN A 36 13.76 -24.99 -3.60
CA ASN A 36 12.97 -25.96 -2.83
C ASN A 36 13.31 -25.96 -1.33
N ASN A 37 13.38 -24.76 -0.73
CA ASN A 37 13.89 -24.58 0.64
C ASN A 37 12.80 -24.05 1.57
N GLN A 38 12.45 -24.89 2.55
CA GLN A 38 11.39 -24.64 3.53
C GLN A 38 11.63 -23.40 4.40
N VAL A 39 12.89 -23.04 4.68
CA VAL A 39 13.22 -21.87 5.51
C VAL A 39 12.77 -20.58 4.83
N TYR A 40 12.99 -20.44 3.52
CA TYR A 40 12.52 -19.26 2.79
C TYR A 40 10.99 -19.18 2.75
N PHE A 41 10.29 -20.32 2.64
CA PHE A 41 8.83 -20.34 2.74
C PHE A 41 8.31 -19.93 4.12
N GLN A 42 8.97 -20.36 5.20
CA GLN A 42 8.63 -19.95 6.56
C GLN A 42 8.85 -18.46 6.77
N LEU A 43 9.99 -17.92 6.32
CA LEU A 43 10.27 -16.48 6.40
C LEU A 43 9.29 -15.66 5.57
N ALA A 44 8.95 -16.11 4.36
CA ALA A 44 7.94 -15.48 3.53
C ALA A 44 6.58 -15.45 4.24
N SER A 45 6.15 -16.58 4.82
CA SER A 45 4.89 -16.67 5.57
C SER A 45 4.86 -15.75 6.79
N LEU A 46 5.95 -15.73 7.57
CA LEU A 46 6.11 -14.89 8.75
C LEU A 46 5.95 -13.40 8.42
N LEU A 47 6.43 -12.96 7.26
CA LEU A 47 6.26 -11.58 6.80
C LEU A 47 4.88 -11.35 6.17
N HIS A 48 4.43 -12.29 5.33
CA HIS A 48 3.23 -12.17 4.51
C HIS A 48 1.94 -12.16 5.35
N VAL A 49 1.81 -13.09 6.30
CA VAL A 49 0.56 -13.28 7.06
C VAL A 49 0.21 -12.02 7.88
N PRO A 50 1.10 -11.46 8.71
CA PRO A 50 0.81 -10.22 9.44
C PRO A 50 0.58 -9.05 8.48
N TRP A 51 1.30 -9.00 7.36
CA TRP A 51 1.16 -7.94 6.37
C TRP A 51 -0.24 -7.90 5.76
N ILE A 52 -0.75 -9.05 5.32
CA ILE A 52 -2.08 -9.18 4.70
C ILE A 52 -3.23 -9.01 5.70
N TYR A 53 -3.09 -9.51 6.93
CA TYR A 53 -4.19 -9.53 7.91
C TYR A 53 -4.27 -8.31 8.84
N GLY A 54 -3.57 -7.23 8.53
CA GLY A 54 -3.76 -5.96 9.22
C GLY A 54 -2.52 -5.06 9.27
N GLY A 55 -1.33 -5.64 9.13
CA GLY A 55 -0.07 -4.88 9.14
C GLY A 55 -0.03 -3.82 8.05
N GLY A 56 -0.40 -4.19 6.81
CA GLY A 56 -0.50 -3.25 5.69
C GLY A 56 -1.49 -2.12 5.97
N MET A 57 -2.65 -2.42 6.54
CA MET A 57 -3.67 -1.43 6.91
C MET A 57 -3.18 -0.47 8.00
N ALA A 58 -2.62 -1.00 9.08
CA ALA A 58 -2.12 -0.20 10.19
C ALA A 58 -1.00 0.75 9.74
N ILE A 59 -0.08 0.25 8.92
CA ILE A 59 1.00 1.05 8.36
C ILE A 59 0.45 2.12 7.42
N TRP A 60 -0.45 1.77 6.52
CA TRP A 60 -0.99 2.74 5.55
C TRP A 60 -1.85 3.82 6.22
N PHE A 61 -2.55 3.46 7.31
CA PHE A 61 -3.22 4.43 8.19
C PHE A 61 -2.21 5.40 8.81
N PHE A 62 -1.10 4.88 9.33
CA PHE A 62 -0.02 5.70 9.89
C PHE A 62 0.62 6.61 8.83
N VAL A 63 0.81 6.13 7.61
CA VAL A 63 1.25 6.95 6.47
C VAL A 63 0.25 8.10 6.26
N GLY A 64 -1.05 7.82 6.19
CA GLY A 64 -2.09 8.85 6.13
C GLY A 64 -1.95 9.90 7.24
N ARG A 65 -1.80 9.45 8.50
CA ARG A 65 -1.62 10.34 9.66
C ARG A 65 -0.35 11.20 9.54
N ALA A 66 0.75 10.63 9.07
CA ALA A 66 2.01 11.35 8.88
C ALA A 66 1.87 12.49 7.84
N PHE A 67 1.16 12.25 6.74
CA PHE A 67 0.87 13.28 5.75
C PHE A 67 -0.15 14.32 6.26
N GLY A 68 -1.15 13.93 7.04
CA GLY A 68 -2.11 14.87 7.64
C GLY A 68 -1.46 15.86 8.62
N ASN A 69 -0.37 15.45 9.28
CA ASN A 69 0.37 16.28 10.22
C ASN A 69 1.38 17.24 9.56
N LEU A 70 1.59 17.18 8.24
CA LEU A 70 2.54 18.07 7.57
C LEU A 70 2.09 19.54 7.66
N ASN A 71 3.05 20.44 7.86
CA ASN A 71 2.82 21.89 7.82
C ASN A 71 2.74 22.39 6.37
N MET A 72 1.75 21.91 5.63
CA MET A 72 1.43 22.35 4.27
C MET A 72 -0.09 22.35 4.05
N ASN A 73 -0.54 22.87 2.90
CA ASN A 73 -1.95 22.78 2.51
C ASN A 73 -2.42 21.31 2.47
N ALA A 74 -3.55 21.02 3.11
CA ALA A 74 -4.09 19.67 3.26
C ALA A 74 -4.24 18.94 1.92
N THR A 75 -4.78 19.60 0.89
CA THR A 75 -4.95 19.02 -0.45
C THR A 75 -3.60 18.62 -1.06
N LYS A 76 -2.59 19.50 -0.95
CA LYS A 76 -1.24 19.19 -1.46
C LYS A 76 -0.62 18.00 -0.74
N SER A 77 -0.80 17.92 0.57
CA SER A 77 -0.29 16.81 1.38
C SER A 77 -0.96 15.48 1.05
N PHE A 78 -2.30 15.51 0.87
CA PHE A 78 -3.08 14.34 0.51
C PHE A 78 -2.65 13.76 -0.85
N ILE A 79 -2.48 14.64 -1.84
CA ILE A 79 -1.99 14.25 -3.17
C ILE A 79 -0.60 13.63 -3.04
N LEU A 80 0.33 14.30 -2.34
CA LEU A 80 1.71 13.83 -2.17
C LEU A 80 1.78 12.43 -1.53
N GLY A 81 0.96 12.17 -0.51
CA GLY A 81 0.91 10.87 0.16
C GLY A 81 0.34 9.73 -0.68
N ASN A 82 -0.39 10.06 -1.75
CA ASN A 82 -1.00 9.07 -2.65
C ASN A 82 -0.34 9.01 -4.04
N ILE A 83 0.77 9.71 -4.28
CA ILE A 83 1.42 9.71 -5.61
C ILE A 83 1.77 8.29 -6.08
N ALA A 84 2.43 7.47 -5.25
CA ALA A 84 2.79 6.12 -5.67
C ALA A 84 1.55 5.24 -5.86
N TRP A 85 0.55 5.40 -4.99
CA TRP A 85 -0.74 4.73 -5.12
C TRP A 85 -1.40 5.07 -6.46
N SER A 86 -1.48 6.35 -6.83
CA SER A 86 -2.07 6.82 -8.09
C SER A 86 -1.31 6.30 -9.31
N ILE A 87 0.02 6.37 -9.29
CA ILE A 87 0.83 5.87 -10.40
C ILE A 87 0.61 4.37 -10.58
N LEU A 88 0.66 3.59 -9.50
CA LEU A 88 0.61 2.13 -9.58
C LEU A 88 -0.78 1.60 -9.94
N ILE A 89 -1.85 2.21 -9.43
CA ILE A 89 -3.22 1.83 -9.86
C ILE A 89 -3.45 2.20 -11.33
N SER A 90 -2.99 3.37 -11.79
CA SER A 90 -3.14 3.77 -13.20
C SER A 90 -2.37 2.85 -14.14
N LEU A 91 -1.12 2.49 -13.78
CA LEU A 91 -0.35 1.51 -14.53
C LEU A 91 -1.04 0.15 -14.56
N TYR A 92 -1.60 -0.29 -13.42
CA TYR A 92 -2.33 -1.56 -13.36
C TYR A 92 -3.56 -1.57 -14.27
N ILE A 93 -4.41 -0.54 -14.18
CA ILE A 93 -5.60 -0.39 -15.03
C ILE A 93 -5.20 -0.37 -16.50
N TRP A 94 -4.15 0.38 -16.87
CA TRP A 94 -3.64 0.36 -18.23
C TRP A 94 -3.26 -1.06 -18.67
N GLN A 95 -2.51 -1.81 -17.85
CA GLN A 95 -2.17 -3.20 -18.19
C GLN A 95 -3.40 -4.11 -18.33
N LEU A 96 -4.48 -3.87 -17.58
CA LEU A 96 -5.73 -4.64 -17.73
C LEU A 96 -6.46 -4.37 -19.06
N LEU A 97 -6.31 -3.17 -19.63
CA LEU A 97 -6.91 -2.80 -20.92
C LEU A 97 -6.18 -3.41 -22.12
N LEU A 98 -4.95 -3.89 -21.93
CA LEU A 98 -4.19 -4.57 -22.97
C LEU A 98 -4.55 -6.07 -23.05
N ASP A 99 -4.42 -6.63 -24.25
CA ASP A 99 -4.44 -8.07 -24.47
C ASP A 99 -3.39 -8.77 -23.61
N ILE A 100 -3.69 -9.98 -23.14
CA ILE A 100 -2.87 -10.73 -22.18
C ILE A 100 -1.42 -10.89 -22.65
N THR A 101 -1.20 -11.12 -23.95
CA THR A 101 0.13 -11.28 -24.56
C THR A 101 0.93 -9.97 -24.64
N SER A 102 0.26 -8.83 -24.59
CA SER A 102 0.85 -7.49 -24.64
C SER A 102 1.12 -6.91 -23.26
N ARG A 103 0.70 -7.60 -22.19
CA ARG A 103 0.88 -7.13 -20.80
C ARG A 103 2.33 -7.27 -20.37
N ASN A 104 2.84 -6.23 -19.74
CA ASN A 104 4.14 -6.25 -19.10
C ASN A 104 4.02 -6.84 -17.68
N ALA A 105 4.52 -8.06 -17.51
CA ALA A 105 4.49 -8.78 -16.23
C ALA A 105 5.17 -8.00 -15.09
N PHE A 106 6.24 -7.25 -15.36
CA PHE A 106 6.92 -6.45 -14.34
C PHE A 106 6.00 -5.35 -13.79
N LEU A 107 5.27 -4.64 -14.66
CA LEU A 107 4.33 -3.60 -14.23
C LEU A 107 3.16 -4.17 -13.43
N VAL A 108 2.58 -5.28 -13.92
CA VAL A 108 1.49 -5.99 -13.24
C VAL A 108 1.92 -6.46 -11.85
N ASN A 109 3.10 -7.07 -11.75
CA ASN A 109 3.63 -7.57 -10.48
C ASN A 109 4.00 -6.45 -9.52
N THR A 110 4.60 -5.35 -10.01
CA THR A 110 4.89 -4.18 -9.17
C THR A 110 3.61 -3.61 -8.56
N ALA A 111 2.53 -3.53 -9.33
CA ALA A 111 1.23 -3.12 -8.82
C ALA A 111 0.63 -4.13 -7.83
N HIS A 112 0.81 -5.44 -8.05
CA HIS A 112 0.39 -6.48 -7.09
C HIS A 112 1.12 -6.33 -5.75
N TYR A 113 2.45 -6.23 -5.78
CA TYR A 113 3.28 -6.17 -4.57
C TYR A 113 2.94 -4.95 -3.71
N TYR A 114 2.65 -3.81 -4.33
CA TYR A 114 2.26 -2.61 -3.62
C TYR A 114 0.97 -2.75 -2.82
N ALA A 115 -0.05 -3.38 -3.41
CA ALA A 115 -1.35 -3.57 -2.78
C ALA A 115 -1.47 -4.89 -1.98
N LEU A 116 -0.38 -5.65 -1.87
CA LEU A 116 -0.36 -6.98 -1.25
C LEU A 116 -0.96 -6.98 0.16
N GLY A 117 -0.66 -5.96 0.98
CA GLY A 117 -1.12 -5.85 2.36
C GLY A 117 -2.64 -5.65 2.51
N PHE A 118 -3.34 -5.40 1.41
CA PHE A 118 -4.78 -5.21 1.35
C PHE A 118 -5.48 -6.31 0.55
N LEU A 119 -4.72 -7.16 -0.14
CA LEU A 119 -5.25 -8.18 -1.04
C LEU A 119 -6.14 -9.19 -0.32
N GLY A 120 -5.77 -9.62 0.89
CA GLY A 120 -6.59 -10.54 1.69
C GLY A 120 -7.97 -9.99 2.03
N SER A 121 -8.06 -8.69 2.33
CA SER A 121 -9.36 -8.03 2.55
C SER A 121 -10.13 -7.84 1.24
N GLY A 122 -9.44 -7.55 0.13
CA GLY A 122 -10.07 -7.51 -1.19
C GLY A 122 -10.71 -8.85 -1.57
N ILE A 123 -9.99 -9.95 -1.38
CA ILE A 123 -10.50 -11.32 -1.58
C ILE A 123 -11.70 -11.57 -0.66
N ARG A 124 -11.58 -11.27 0.64
CA ARG A 124 -12.69 -11.46 1.61
C ARG A 124 -13.94 -10.71 1.21
N ILE A 125 -13.82 -9.47 0.71
CA ILE A 125 -14.97 -8.70 0.25
C ILE A 125 -15.64 -9.39 -0.95
N ILE A 126 -14.86 -9.86 -1.94
CA ILE A 126 -15.43 -10.59 -3.09
C ILE A 126 -16.17 -11.85 -2.63
N THR A 127 -15.60 -12.60 -1.67
CA THR A 127 -16.22 -13.83 -1.16
C THR A 127 -17.56 -13.63 -0.47
N LEU A 128 -17.90 -12.39 -0.07
CA LEU A 128 -19.24 -12.07 0.44
C LEU A 128 -20.31 -12.07 -0.67
N PHE A 129 -19.92 -11.92 -1.93
CA PHE A 129 -20.83 -11.79 -3.07
C PHE A 129 -20.72 -12.96 -4.06
N THR A 130 -19.55 -13.57 -4.21
CA THR A 130 -19.31 -14.67 -5.15
C THR A 130 -18.16 -15.57 -4.71
N ASN A 131 -18.22 -16.85 -5.09
CA ASN A 131 -17.10 -17.79 -4.93
C ASN A 131 -16.10 -17.74 -6.09
N ASP A 132 -16.44 -17.04 -7.19
CA ASP A 132 -15.53 -16.83 -8.32
C ASP A 132 -14.59 -15.63 -8.05
N ILE A 133 -13.39 -15.92 -7.56
CA ILE A 133 -12.42 -14.90 -7.15
C ILE A 133 -11.50 -14.57 -8.32
N GLN A 134 -11.81 -13.48 -9.03
CA GLN A 134 -10.89 -12.90 -10.00
C GLN A 134 -9.87 -12.02 -9.29
N VAL A 135 -8.59 -12.39 -9.37
CA VAL A 135 -7.47 -11.67 -8.72
C VAL A 135 -7.41 -10.21 -9.15
N SER A 136 -7.75 -9.91 -10.40
CA SER A 136 -7.80 -8.54 -10.93
C SER A 136 -8.80 -7.65 -10.19
N ILE A 137 -10.01 -8.17 -9.95
CA ILE A 137 -11.05 -7.47 -9.19
C ILE A 137 -10.61 -7.32 -7.72
N ALA A 138 -10.03 -8.38 -7.14
CA ALA A 138 -9.55 -8.35 -5.76
C ALA A 138 -8.49 -7.26 -5.55
N LEU A 139 -7.59 -7.10 -6.53
CA LEU A 139 -6.57 -6.07 -6.47
C LEU A 139 -7.14 -4.66 -6.60
N ILE A 140 -8.10 -4.44 -7.51
CA ILE A 140 -8.78 -3.15 -7.62
C ILE A 140 -9.44 -2.77 -6.29
N ILE A 141 -10.15 -3.71 -5.65
CA ILE A 141 -10.74 -3.49 -4.33
C ILE A 141 -9.66 -3.19 -3.29
N ALA A 142 -8.54 -3.91 -3.31
CA ALA A 142 -7.41 -3.65 -2.42
C ALA A 142 -6.87 -2.22 -2.57
N TYR A 143 -6.71 -1.72 -3.78
CA TYR A 143 -6.33 -0.32 -4.03
C TYR A 143 -7.37 0.68 -3.51
N PHE A 144 -8.66 0.41 -3.65
CA PHE A 144 -9.71 1.26 -3.07
C PHE A 144 -9.64 1.27 -1.54
N LEU A 145 -9.45 0.10 -0.90
CA LEU A 145 -9.27 0.01 0.54
C LEU A 145 -8.04 0.77 1.02
N MET A 146 -6.92 0.73 0.26
CA MET A 146 -5.74 1.54 0.55
C MET A 146 -6.09 3.04 0.61
N LEU A 147 -6.83 3.55 -0.38
CA LEU A 147 -7.22 4.96 -0.39
C LEU A 147 -8.10 5.31 0.82
N VAL A 148 -9.07 4.44 1.16
CA VAL A 148 -9.95 4.63 2.33
C VAL A 148 -9.13 4.67 3.62
N VAL A 149 -8.26 3.68 3.85
CA VAL A 149 -7.45 3.59 5.08
C VAL A 149 -6.49 4.77 5.21
N PHE A 150 -5.84 5.18 4.12
CA PHE A 150 -5.04 6.41 4.11
C PHE A 150 -5.87 7.63 4.50
N SER A 151 -7.06 7.78 3.90
CA SER A 151 -7.94 8.92 4.12
C SER A 151 -8.41 9.02 5.57
N LEU A 152 -8.73 7.88 6.19
CA LEU A 152 -9.07 7.82 7.62
C LEU A 152 -7.90 8.28 8.51
N GLY A 153 -6.68 7.81 8.23
CA GLY A 153 -5.49 8.23 8.97
C GLY A 153 -5.18 9.71 8.79
N PHE A 154 -5.30 10.20 7.55
CA PHE A 154 -5.09 11.60 7.19
C PHE A 154 -6.10 12.53 7.89
N TYR A 155 -7.38 12.17 7.86
CA TYR A 155 -8.44 12.92 8.53
C TYR A 155 -8.27 12.93 10.06
N SER A 156 -7.89 11.79 10.65
CA SER A 156 -7.60 11.69 12.09
C SER A 156 -6.51 12.68 12.52
N ALA A 157 -5.44 12.83 11.73
CA ALA A 157 -4.39 13.83 11.98
C ALA A 157 -4.91 15.27 11.88
N LEU A 158 -5.68 15.60 10.84
CA LEU A 158 -6.23 16.94 10.69
C LEU A 158 -7.12 17.34 11.87
N LYS A 159 -7.96 16.42 12.35
CA LYS A 159 -8.81 16.65 13.52
C LYS A 159 -7.99 16.94 14.77
N SER A 160 -6.97 16.11 15.06
CA SER A 160 -6.04 16.33 16.20
C SER A 160 -5.42 17.72 16.18
N LYS A 161 -4.92 18.13 15.01
CA LYS A 161 -4.26 19.43 14.82
C LYS A 161 -5.19 20.61 15.08
N SER A 162 -6.45 20.51 14.62
CA SER A 162 -7.46 21.56 14.86
C SER A 162 -7.85 21.68 16.33
N SER A 163 -7.91 20.56 17.06
CA SER A 163 -8.19 20.56 18.50
C SER A 163 -7.05 21.19 19.30
N GLU A 164 -5.80 20.90 18.94
CA GLU A 164 -4.62 21.49 19.59
C GLU A 164 -4.53 23.00 19.38
N SER A 165 -4.84 23.50 18.17
CA SER A 165 -4.82 24.96 17.92
C SER A 165 -5.86 25.70 18.75
N ASN A 166 -7.05 25.13 18.94
CA ASN A 166 -8.15 25.74 19.69
C ASN A 166 -7.93 25.76 21.21
N LEU A 167 -7.05 24.89 21.74
CA LEU A 167 -6.66 24.88 23.15
C LEU A 167 -5.52 25.86 23.46
N SER A 168 -4.80 26.32 22.43
CA SER A 168 -3.66 27.23 22.55
C SER A 168 -3.98 28.71 22.30
N SER A 169 -5.24 29.02 21.95
CA SER A 169 -5.78 30.36 21.72
C SER A 169 -6.59 30.84 22.91
#